data_AF-A0A1C4WRT5-F1
#
_entry.id   AF-A0A1C4WRT5-F1
#
_cell.length_a   1.000
_cell.length_b   1.000
_cell.length_c   1.000
_cell.angle_alpha   90.00
_cell.angle_beta   90.00
_cell.angle_gamma   90.00
#
_symmetry.space_group_name_H-M   'P 1'
#
loop_
_entity.id
_entity.type
_entity.pdbx_description
1 polymer ?
#
loop_
_entity_poly.entity_id
_entity_poly.type
_entity_poly.pdbx_seq_one_letter_code
_entity_poly.pdbx_strand_id
1 'polypeptide(L)'
;MTHDHSAAPSRGASRPFGRVMTAMVTPFTPDGGLDLDGAARLAEYLVDEQGNDALVLNGTTGESPTTTEAEKESLIRTVVEAVGDRARIVTGVGTNDTRHTVELASQAEKAGAHGLLVVTPYYNKPPQAGLLRHFTTVADATGLPVMLYDIPHRAGVAIATETLVKLAEHGRIVAVKDAKGDLFATSEVLSRTDLAYYSGEDALTLPMLSVGAVGVVGTSTHFTGALTKQMIEAFEAGDNGRALALHRQLLPLYTGIFRTQGTILVKAGLGTQGRPAGPVRPPLVDATGDELAQLRADCAAAGLPLPE
;
A
#
# COMPACT_ATOMS: atom_id res chain seq x y z
N MET A 1 0.21 48.40 -15.22
CA MET A 1 1.03 47.22 -14.86
C MET A 1 0.15 46.02 -15.03
N THR A 2 0.17 45.42 -16.21
CA THR A 2 -0.50 44.15 -16.51
C THR A 2 0.41 43.05 -16.00
N HIS A 3 0.05 42.44 -14.86
CA HIS A 3 0.71 41.21 -14.43
C HIS A 3 0.29 40.11 -15.39
N ASP A 4 1.22 39.80 -16.28
CA ASP A 4 1.24 38.60 -17.09
C ASP A 4 1.29 37.40 -16.13
N HIS A 5 0.13 36.82 -15.84
CA HIS A 5 0.04 35.52 -15.19
C HIS A 5 0.45 34.47 -16.22
N SER A 6 1.76 34.38 -16.44
CA SER A 6 2.39 33.18 -16.99
C SER A 6 1.84 32.00 -16.20
N ALA A 7 1.04 31.17 -16.86
CA ALA A 7 0.48 29.96 -16.29
C ALA A 7 1.63 29.14 -15.74
N ALA A 8 1.68 28.98 -14.40
CA ALA A 8 2.61 28.07 -13.78
C ALA A 8 2.43 26.70 -14.46
N PRO A 9 3.51 26.01 -14.88
CA PRO A 9 3.38 24.66 -15.42
C PRO A 9 2.60 23.85 -14.38
N SER A 10 1.54 23.15 -14.81
CA SER A 10 0.74 22.32 -13.94
C SER A 10 1.66 21.27 -13.30
N ARG A 11 2.10 21.53 -12.07
CA ARG A 11 2.94 20.63 -11.26
C ARG A 11 2.08 19.47 -10.76
N GLY A 12 1.57 18.66 -11.69
CA GLY A 12 1.00 17.37 -11.33
C GLY A 12 2.14 16.52 -10.77
N ALA A 13 2.13 16.26 -9.46
CA ALA A 13 3.08 15.35 -8.84
C ALA A 13 3.11 14.04 -9.64
N SER A 14 4.31 13.50 -9.87
CA SER A 14 4.46 12.25 -10.60
C SER A 14 3.68 11.12 -9.90
N ARG A 15 3.08 10.21 -10.67
CA ARG A 15 2.33 9.05 -10.16
C ARG A 15 3.03 7.76 -10.55
N PRO A 16 4.21 7.45 -9.98
CA PRO A 16 5.03 6.33 -10.43
C PRO A 16 4.32 4.98 -10.36
N PHE A 17 3.28 4.85 -9.52
CA PHE A 17 2.54 3.61 -9.28
C PHE A 17 1.02 3.78 -9.41
N GLY A 18 0.55 4.82 -10.10
CA GLY A 18 -0.88 5.10 -10.27
C GLY A 18 -1.51 5.80 -9.06
N ARG A 19 -2.80 5.53 -8.79
CA ARG A 19 -3.59 6.17 -7.72
C ARG A 19 -4.08 5.17 -6.68
N VAL A 20 -4.54 4.00 -7.12
CA VAL A 20 -5.07 2.97 -6.21
C VAL A 20 -4.18 1.75 -6.25
N MET A 21 -3.65 1.41 -5.08
CA MET A 21 -2.89 0.20 -4.87
C MET A 21 -3.43 -0.59 -3.69
N THR A 22 -3.60 -1.88 -3.87
CA THR A 22 -3.97 -2.78 -2.78
C THR A 22 -2.71 -3.45 -2.24
N ALA A 23 -2.51 -3.36 -0.92
CA ALA A 23 -1.55 -4.20 -0.22
C ALA A 23 -2.09 -5.62 -0.15
N MET A 24 -1.88 -6.38 -1.22
CA MET A 24 -2.50 -7.67 -1.46
C MET A 24 -2.15 -8.66 -0.34
N VAL A 25 -3.17 -9.36 0.18
CA VAL A 25 -2.94 -10.52 1.04
C VAL A 25 -2.20 -11.61 0.26
N THR A 26 -1.43 -12.45 0.97
CA THR A 26 -0.80 -13.62 0.35
C THR A 26 -1.75 -14.81 0.49
N PRO A 27 -2.30 -15.37 -0.61
CA PRO A 27 -3.21 -16.50 -0.51
C PRO A 27 -2.48 -17.76 -0.03
N PHE A 28 -3.12 -18.48 0.90
CA PHE A 28 -2.62 -19.77 1.37
C PHE A 28 -3.63 -20.88 1.09
N THR A 29 -3.13 -22.10 0.92
CA THR A 29 -3.93 -23.32 0.93
C THR A 29 -4.44 -23.61 2.35
N PRO A 30 -5.43 -24.51 2.54
CA PRO A 30 -5.96 -24.83 3.86
C PRO A 30 -4.94 -25.37 4.87
N ASP A 31 -3.86 -26.01 4.40
CA ASP A 31 -2.72 -26.49 5.19
C ASP A 31 -1.65 -25.41 5.43
N GLY A 32 -1.87 -24.18 4.93
CA GLY A 32 -1.00 -23.03 5.13
C GLY A 32 0.12 -22.89 4.12
N GLY A 33 0.18 -23.72 3.07
CA GLY A 33 1.11 -23.57 1.94
C GLY A 33 0.77 -22.37 1.05
N LEU A 34 1.73 -21.90 0.24
CA LEU A 34 1.50 -20.79 -0.70
C LEU A 34 0.56 -21.21 -1.84
N ASP A 35 -0.56 -20.50 -2.02
CA ASP A 35 -1.52 -20.73 -3.11
C ASP A 35 -1.24 -19.77 -4.29
N LEU A 36 -0.38 -20.19 -5.22
CA LEU A 36 0.02 -19.38 -6.37
C LEU A 36 -1.13 -19.17 -7.37
N ASP A 37 -1.90 -20.21 -7.66
CA ASP A 37 -3.06 -20.09 -8.55
C ASP A 37 -4.10 -19.14 -7.96
N GLY A 38 -4.31 -19.22 -6.64
CA GLY A 38 -5.13 -18.27 -5.89
C GLY A 38 -4.58 -16.85 -5.95
N ALA A 39 -3.27 -16.67 -5.83
CA ALA A 39 -2.63 -15.35 -5.95
C ALA A 39 -2.84 -14.71 -7.32
N ALA A 40 -2.72 -15.48 -8.42
CA ALA A 40 -3.00 -14.98 -9.77
C ALA A 40 -4.46 -14.52 -9.90
N ARG A 41 -5.43 -15.36 -9.52
CA ARG A 41 -6.86 -15.02 -9.58
C ARG A 41 -7.22 -13.82 -8.70
N LEU A 42 -6.60 -13.71 -7.52
CA LEU A 42 -6.81 -12.57 -6.63
C LEU A 42 -6.23 -11.29 -7.25
N ALA A 43 -5.05 -11.34 -7.86
CA ALA A 43 -4.46 -10.21 -8.54
C ALA A 43 -5.33 -9.71 -9.71
N GLU A 44 -5.83 -10.62 -10.54
CA GLU A 44 -6.79 -10.31 -11.62
C GLU A 44 -8.03 -9.61 -11.07
N TYR A 45 -8.65 -10.14 -10.02
CA TYR A 45 -9.78 -9.49 -9.35
C TYR A 45 -9.46 -8.05 -8.92
N LEU A 46 -8.32 -7.85 -8.26
CA LEU A 46 -7.95 -6.54 -7.74
C LEU A 46 -7.71 -5.54 -8.87
N VAL A 47 -7.08 -5.97 -9.96
CA VAL A 47 -6.80 -5.10 -11.10
C VAL A 47 -8.06 -4.83 -11.91
N ASP A 48 -8.78 -5.88 -12.30
CA ASP A 48 -9.84 -5.82 -13.30
C ASP A 48 -11.19 -5.40 -12.69
N GLU A 49 -11.52 -5.87 -11.49
CA GLU A 49 -12.79 -5.51 -10.82
C GLU A 49 -12.63 -4.36 -9.81
N GLN A 50 -11.54 -4.34 -9.03
CA GLN A 50 -11.28 -3.27 -8.05
C GLN A 50 -10.51 -2.08 -8.63
N GLY A 51 -10.10 -2.13 -9.90
CA GLY A 51 -9.54 -1.00 -10.64
C GLY A 51 -8.15 -0.56 -10.18
N ASN A 52 -7.37 -1.45 -9.57
CA ASN A 52 -6.04 -1.13 -9.06
C ASN A 52 -5.05 -0.84 -10.19
N ASP A 53 -4.32 0.27 -10.09
CA ASP A 53 -3.28 0.65 -11.05
C ASP A 53 -1.95 -0.08 -10.75
N ALA A 54 -1.77 -0.49 -9.50
CA ALA A 54 -0.68 -1.34 -9.06
C ALA A 54 -1.10 -2.22 -7.88
N LEU A 55 -0.35 -3.28 -7.62
CA LEU A 55 -0.48 -4.11 -6.43
C LEU A 55 0.79 -4.03 -5.60
N VAL A 56 0.63 -4.03 -4.28
CA VAL A 56 1.72 -4.17 -3.33
C VAL A 56 1.74 -5.59 -2.79
N LEU A 57 2.76 -6.36 -3.16
CA LEU A 57 3.01 -7.72 -2.67
C LEU A 57 3.93 -7.69 -1.46
N ASN A 58 3.98 -8.79 -0.70
CA ASN A 58 4.94 -8.98 0.39
C ASN A 58 4.98 -7.80 1.39
N GLY A 59 3.86 -7.09 1.53
CA GLY A 59 3.70 -6.01 2.51
C GLY A 59 3.24 -6.56 3.87
N THR A 60 2.88 -5.64 4.78
CA THR A 60 2.33 -6.02 6.09
C THR A 60 1.04 -6.84 5.95
N THR A 61 0.12 -6.40 5.10
CA THR A 61 -1.15 -7.10 4.82
C THR A 61 -0.90 -8.44 4.11
N GLY A 62 0.15 -8.52 3.29
CA GLY A 62 0.63 -9.75 2.64
C GLY A 62 1.43 -10.67 3.56
N GLU A 63 1.42 -10.48 4.88
CA GLU A 63 2.05 -11.37 5.86
C GLU A 63 3.56 -11.59 5.60
N SER A 64 4.28 -10.53 5.24
CA SER A 64 5.73 -10.59 5.01
C SER A 64 6.57 -11.21 6.16
N PRO A 65 6.18 -11.13 7.46
CA PRO A 65 6.93 -11.76 8.54
C PRO A 65 6.86 -13.30 8.57
N THR A 66 5.85 -13.92 7.95
CA THR A 66 5.56 -15.37 8.03
C THR A 66 5.70 -16.08 6.69
N THR A 67 6.29 -15.41 5.70
CA THR A 67 6.61 -15.95 4.38
C THR A 67 8.11 -16.03 4.18
N THR A 68 8.59 -17.10 3.55
CA THR A 68 10.01 -17.30 3.23
C THR A 68 10.42 -16.49 2.00
N GLU A 69 11.72 -16.31 1.77
CA GLU A 69 12.23 -15.62 0.57
C GLU A 69 11.76 -16.28 -0.73
N ALA A 70 11.79 -17.62 -0.77
CA ALA A 70 11.35 -18.39 -1.93
C ALA A 70 9.85 -18.22 -2.22
N GLU A 71 9.03 -18.14 -1.18
CA GLU A 71 7.59 -17.84 -1.32
C GLU A 71 7.36 -16.42 -1.85
N LYS A 72 8.11 -15.44 -1.33
CA LYS A 72 8.04 -14.05 -1.79
C LYS A 72 8.42 -13.95 -3.27
N GLU A 73 9.50 -14.61 -3.70
CA GLU A 73 9.94 -14.64 -5.09
C GLU A 73 8.88 -15.29 -5.99
N SER A 74 8.36 -16.46 -5.59
CA SER A 74 7.35 -17.20 -6.36
C SER A 74 6.06 -16.39 -6.52
N LEU A 75 5.63 -15.69 -5.46
CA LEU A 75 4.49 -14.79 -5.49
C LEU A 75 4.70 -13.63 -6.47
N ILE A 76 5.89 -12.99 -6.46
CA ILE A 76 6.20 -11.91 -7.40
C ILE A 76 6.09 -12.40 -8.85
N ARG A 77 6.76 -13.51 -9.18
CA ARG A 77 6.76 -14.05 -10.55
C ARG A 77 5.34 -14.34 -11.03
N THR A 78 4.57 -15.03 -10.20
CA THR A 78 3.19 -15.44 -10.51
C THR A 78 2.29 -14.24 -10.77
N VAL A 79 2.37 -13.20 -9.94
CA VAL A 79 1.52 -12.02 -10.08
C VAL A 79 1.97 -11.12 -11.23
N VAL A 80 3.28 -11.00 -11.47
CA VAL A 80 3.81 -10.31 -12.66
C VAL A 80 3.33 -11.00 -13.93
N GLU A 81 3.34 -12.34 -13.98
CA GLU A 81 2.83 -13.09 -15.13
C GLU A 81 1.31 -12.87 -15.34
N ALA A 82 0.53 -12.82 -14.27
CA ALA A 82 -0.93 -12.67 -14.36
C ALA A 82 -1.40 -11.27 -14.80
N VAL A 83 -0.78 -10.21 -14.27
CA VAL A 83 -1.29 -8.82 -14.43
C VAL A 83 -0.22 -7.76 -14.71
N GLY A 84 1.05 -8.13 -14.83
CA GLY A 84 2.17 -7.20 -14.97
C GLY A 84 2.18 -6.39 -16.27
N ASP A 85 1.37 -6.79 -17.26
CA ASP A 85 1.16 -6.08 -18.51
C ASP A 85 0.25 -4.85 -18.38
N ARG A 86 -0.63 -4.83 -17.37
CA ARG A 86 -1.66 -3.80 -17.16
C ARG A 86 -1.70 -3.16 -15.77
N ALA A 87 -0.96 -3.72 -14.80
CA ALA A 87 -0.77 -3.14 -13.48
C ALA A 87 0.70 -3.20 -13.04
N ARG A 88 1.14 -2.22 -12.25
CA ARG A 88 2.50 -2.26 -11.67
C ARG A 88 2.54 -3.21 -10.47
N ILE A 89 3.68 -3.87 -10.27
CA ILE A 89 3.88 -4.79 -9.16
C ILE A 89 4.97 -4.20 -8.27
N VAL A 90 4.56 -3.63 -7.14
CA VAL A 90 5.47 -3.13 -6.12
C VAL A 90 5.59 -4.21 -5.05
N THR A 91 6.79 -4.52 -4.57
CA THR A 91 6.96 -5.57 -3.55
C THR A 91 7.66 -5.06 -2.32
N GLY A 92 7.15 -5.46 -1.15
CA GLY A 92 7.79 -5.25 0.14
C GLY A 92 9.11 -6.02 0.24
N VAL A 93 10.19 -5.28 0.45
CA VAL A 93 11.53 -5.85 0.65
C VAL A 93 12.18 -5.37 1.96
N GLY A 94 11.62 -4.34 2.58
CA GLY A 94 12.14 -3.75 3.81
C GLY A 94 12.11 -4.72 4.99
N THR A 95 13.26 -4.87 5.65
CA THR A 95 13.41 -5.56 6.93
C THR A 95 14.14 -4.66 7.91
N ASN A 96 14.48 -5.17 9.11
CA ASN A 96 15.31 -4.43 10.06
C ASN A 96 16.82 -4.70 9.91
N ASP A 97 17.23 -5.44 8.87
CA ASP A 97 18.62 -5.69 8.47
C ASP A 97 18.85 -5.12 7.05
N THR A 98 19.80 -4.19 6.91
CA THR A 98 20.11 -3.55 5.63
C THR A 98 20.62 -4.54 4.58
N ARG A 99 21.46 -5.51 4.97
CA ARG A 99 22.02 -6.49 4.04
C ARG A 99 20.92 -7.41 3.52
N HIS A 100 20.07 -7.91 4.42
CA HIS A 100 18.93 -8.74 4.03
C HIS A 100 17.95 -7.97 3.13
N THR A 101 17.69 -6.68 3.44
CA THR A 101 16.84 -5.82 2.59
C THR A 101 17.41 -5.65 1.17
N VAL A 102 18.74 -5.51 1.03
CA VAL A 102 19.44 -5.45 -0.27
C VAL A 102 19.35 -6.78 -1.03
N GLU A 103 19.49 -7.91 -0.33
CA GLU A 103 19.33 -9.25 -0.90
C GLU A 103 17.90 -9.43 -1.47
N LEU A 104 16.87 -9.09 -0.69
CA LEU A 104 15.47 -9.13 -1.11
C LEU A 104 15.15 -8.17 -2.27
N ALA A 105 15.70 -6.95 -2.25
CA ALA A 105 15.56 -5.99 -3.36
C ALA A 105 16.12 -6.58 -4.67
N SER A 106 17.31 -7.18 -4.61
CA SER A 106 17.94 -7.81 -5.77
C SER A 106 17.17 -9.03 -6.28
N GLN A 107 16.60 -9.83 -5.38
CA GLN A 107 15.73 -10.96 -5.75
C GLN A 107 14.44 -10.46 -6.41
N ALA A 108 13.82 -9.41 -5.87
CA ALA A 108 12.61 -8.80 -6.41
C ALA A 108 12.81 -8.26 -7.85
N GLU A 109 13.93 -7.59 -8.12
CA GLU A 109 14.27 -7.13 -9.47
C GLU A 109 14.41 -8.30 -10.44
N LYS A 110 15.12 -9.37 -10.06
CA LYS A 110 15.25 -10.60 -10.86
C LYS A 110 13.93 -11.35 -11.05
N ALA A 111 12.98 -11.17 -10.13
CA ALA A 111 11.64 -11.73 -10.20
C ALA A 111 10.69 -10.91 -11.11
N GLY A 112 11.11 -9.73 -11.56
CA GLY A 112 10.33 -8.87 -12.47
C GLY A 112 9.47 -7.82 -11.75
N ALA A 113 9.74 -7.51 -10.48
CA ALA A 113 9.04 -6.44 -9.79
C ALA A 113 9.23 -5.09 -10.52
N HIS A 114 8.21 -4.24 -10.49
CA HIS A 114 8.21 -2.91 -11.10
C HIS A 114 8.64 -1.80 -10.13
N GLY A 115 8.67 -2.09 -8.83
CA GLY A 115 9.09 -1.16 -7.79
C GLY A 115 9.26 -1.84 -6.44
N LEU A 116 9.87 -1.14 -5.50
CA LEU A 116 10.16 -1.64 -4.16
C LEU A 116 9.40 -0.83 -3.11
N LEU A 117 8.78 -1.51 -2.15
CA LEU A 117 8.29 -0.91 -0.91
C LEU A 117 9.26 -1.22 0.22
N VAL A 118 9.87 -0.19 0.81
CA VAL A 118 10.89 -0.34 1.85
C VAL A 118 10.35 0.26 3.15
N VAL A 119 9.88 -0.60 4.05
CA VAL A 119 9.43 -0.20 5.38
C VAL A 119 10.59 0.28 6.24
N THR A 120 10.33 1.27 7.08
CA THR A 120 11.25 1.68 8.15
C THR A 120 11.70 0.45 8.97
N PRO A 121 13.02 0.24 9.16
CA PRO A 121 13.54 -0.81 10.04
C PRO A 121 12.85 -0.85 11.38
N TYR A 122 12.19 -1.98 11.64
CA TYR A 122 11.34 -2.20 12.81
C TYR A 122 12.11 -2.86 13.96
N TYR A 123 11.56 -2.78 15.17
CA TYR A 123 12.08 -3.37 16.42
C TYR A 123 13.38 -2.71 16.96
N ASN A 124 14.43 -2.61 16.16
CA ASN A 124 15.76 -2.13 16.59
C ASN A 124 15.89 -0.59 16.65
N LYS A 125 14.89 0.17 16.17
CA LYS A 125 14.76 1.64 16.32
C LYS A 125 16.05 2.42 16.00
N PRO A 126 16.59 2.33 14.76
CA PRO A 126 17.82 3.03 14.41
C PRO A 126 17.63 4.56 14.46
N PRO A 127 18.71 5.32 14.70
CA PRO A 127 18.66 6.78 14.60
C PRO A 127 18.44 7.24 13.15
N GLN A 128 18.04 8.50 12.96
CA GLN A 128 17.74 9.06 11.63
C GLN A 128 18.92 8.95 10.63
N ALA A 129 20.17 9.12 11.08
CA ALA A 129 21.34 8.90 10.24
C ALA A 129 21.48 7.44 9.78
N GLY A 130 21.04 6.49 10.61
CA GLY A 130 20.95 5.07 10.27
C GLY A 130 19.84 4.80 9.25
N LEU A 131 18.68 5.44 9.40
CA LEU A 131 17.59 5.36 8.41
C LEU A 131 18.02 5.91 7.05
N LEU A 132 18.64 7.09 7.03
CA LEU A 132 19.17 7.69 5.80
C LEU A 132 20.11 6.72 5.09
N ARG A 133 21.12 6.21 5.80
CA ARG A 133 22.08 5.23 5.23
C ARG A 133 21.40 3.95 4.77
N HIS A 134 20.44 3.42 5.53
CA HIS A 134 19.72 2.20 5.18
C HIS A 134 18.98 2.37 3.85
N PHE A 135 18.13 3.40 3.74
CA PHE A 135 17.34 3.61 2.54
C PHE A 135 18.17 3.94 1.31
N THR A 136 19.23 4.76 1.44
CA THR A 136 20.14 5.03 0.29
C THR A 136 20.84 3.75 -0.16
N THR A 137 21.34 2.93 0.77
CA THR A 137 22.00 1.65 0.44
C THR A 137 21.06 0.70 -0.30
N VAL A 138 19.78 0.64 0.10
CA VAL A 138 18.77 -0.19 -0.58
C VAL A 138 18.44 0.36 -1.96
N ALA A 139 18.29 1.68 -2.10
CA ALA A 139 18.01 2.32 -3.38
C ALA A 139 19.17 2.18 -4.39
N ASP A 140 20.42 2.13 -3.92
CA ASP A 140 21.60 1.91 -4.77
C ASP A 140 21.68 0.49 -5.33
N ALA A 141 21.07 -0.50 -4.66
CA ALA A 141 21.23 -1.91 -4.96
C ALA A 141 20.56 -2.40 -6.26
N THR A 142 19.54 -1.69 -6.76
CA THR A 142 18.75 -2.12 -7.94
C THR A 142 18.42 -0.93 -8.83
N GLY A 143 17.98 -1.18 -10.07
CA GLY A 143 17.49 -0.14 -10.98
C GLY A 143 16.05 0.33 -10.69
N LEU A 144 15.36 -0.28 -9.73
CA LEU A 144 13.93 -0.08 -9.50
C LEU A 144 13.59 1.20 -8.72
N PRO A 145 12.42 1.81 -8.98
CA PRO A 145 11.91 2.90 -8.15
C PRO A 145 11.53 2.40 -6.75
N VAL A 146 11.85 3.20 -5.74
CA VAL A 146 11.66 2.92 -4.32
C VAL A 146 10.57 3.82 -3.75
N MET A 147 9.60 3.17 -3.10
CA MET A 147 8.63 3.77 -2.20
C MET A 147 9.06 3.51 -0.75
N LEU A 148 9.32 4.58 0.00
CA LEU A 148 9.54 4.50 1.43
C LEU A 148 8.22 4.19 2.13
N TYR A 149 8.24 3.47 3.24
CA TYR A 149 7.03 3.21 4.04
C TYR A 149 7.24 3.63 5.49
N ASP A 150 6.68 4.80 5.83
CA ASP A 150 6.72 5.41 7.16
C ASP A 150 5.50 4.97 7.98
N ILE A 151 5.72 4.11 8.96
CA ILE A 151 4.66 3.50 9.79
C ILE A 151 5.12 3.37 11.26
N PRO A 152 5.31 4.49 11.98
CA PRO A 152 5.96 4.48 13.29
C PRO A 152 5.28 3.63 14.34
N HIS A 153 3.95 3.48 14.29
CA HIS A 153 3.21 2.65 15.23
C HIS A 153 3.52 1.14 15.09
N ARG A 154 4.09 0.70 13.95
CA ARG A 154 4.63 -0.67 13.77
C ARG A 154 6.14 -0.72 13.82
N ALA A 155 6.84 0.25 13.23
CA ALA A 155 8.29 0.26 13.17
C ALA A 155 8.96 0.66 14.49
N GLY A 156 8.26 1.43 15.32
CA GLY A 156 8.76 1.98 16.59
C GLY A 156 9.60 3.26 16.45
N VAL A 157 9.81 3.74 15.21
CA VAL A 157 10.44 5.03 14.89
C VAL A 157 9.82 5.57 13.60
N ALA A 158 9.63 6.90 13.53
CA ALA A 158 9.18 7.59 12.31
C ALA A 158 10.37 7.99 11.43
N ILE A 159 10.15 8.17 10.14
CA ILE A 159 11.10 8.90 9.29
C ILE A 159 10.86 10.40 9.51
N ALA A 160 11.88 11.12 9.98
CA ALA A 160 11.76 12.56 10.23
C ALA A 160 11.62 13.33 8.90
N THR A 161 10.93 14.49 8.93
CA THR A 161 10.75 15.38 7.78
C THR A 161 12.08 15.69 7.07
N GLU A 162 13.11 16.08 7.81
CA GLU A 162 14.44 16.36 7.23
C GLU A 162 15.10 15.13 6.59
N THR A 163 14.86 13.94 7.15
CA THR A 163 15.37 12.69 6.56
C THR A 163 14.65 12.38 5.25
N LEU A 164 13.33 12.59 5.17
CA LEU A 164 12.56 12.42 3.93
C LEU A 164 13.00 13.41 2.85
N VAL A 165 13.19 14.68 3.20
CA VAL A 165 13.70 15.69 2.28
C VAL A 165 15.09 15.33 1.76
N LYS A 166 15.97 14.82 2.63
CA LYS A 166 17.29 14.35 2.19
C LYS A 166 17.22 13.13 1.29
N LEU A 167 16.33 12.17 1.59
CA LEU A 167 16.13 10.97 0.78
C LEU A 167 15.53 11.29 -0.60
N ALA A 168 14.74 12.35 -0.72
CA ALA A 168 14.18 12.81 -1.99
C ALA A 168 15.24 13.25 -3.02
N GLU A 169 16.46 13.56 -2.58
CA GLU A 169 17.57 13.87 -3.49
C GLU A 169 18.06 12.64 -4.26
N HIS A 170 17.72 11.43 -3.81
CA HIS A 170 18.13 10.19 -4.46
C HIS A 170 17.17 9.84 -5.61
N GLY A 171 17.66 9.83 -6.86
CA GLY A 171 16.83 9.70 -8.06
C GLY A 171 15.97 8.44 -8.19
N ARG A 172 16.22 7.40 -7.39
CA ARG A 172 15.36 6.19 -7.32
C ARG A 172 14.33 6.22 -6.19
N ILE A 173 14.44 7.14 -5.22
CA ILE A 173 13.45 7.27 -4.14
C ILE A 173 12.38 8.24 -4.64
N VAL A 174 11.24 7.70 -5.05
CA VAL A 174 10.22 8.45 -5.82
C VAL A 174 8.91 8.62 -5.07
N ALA A 175 8.70 7.87 -3.98
CA ALA A 175 7.42 7.84 -3.30
C ALA A 175 7.54 7.56 -1.79
N VAL A 176 6.48 7.91 -1.06
CA VAL A 176 6.27 7.58 0.34
C VAL A 176 4.86 7.01 0.51
N LYS A 177 4.75 5.81 1.07
CA LYS A 177 3.53 5.33 1.72
C LYS A 177 3.53 5.86 3.15
N ASP A 178 2.61 6.77 3.46
CA ASP A 178 2.50 7.40 4.78
C ASP A 178 1.39 6.74 5.60
N ALA A 179 1.77 5.97 6.62
CA ALA A 179 0.88 5.45 7.67
C ALA A 179 1.31 5.99 9.05
N LYS A 180 1.84 7.23 9.06
CA LYS A 180 2.08 8.03 10.26
C LYS A 180 0.87 8.90 10.57
N GLY A 181 0.11 9.30 9.55
CA GLY A 181 -1.14 10.05 9.69
C GLY A 181 -0.95 11.52 10.12
N ASP A 182 0.28 12.03 10.05
CA ASP A 182 0.60 13.42 10.36
C ASP A 182 0.54 14.28 9.10
N LEU A 183 -0.66 14.80 8.79
CA LEU A 183 -0.90 15.63 7.60
C LEU A 183 -0.02 16.88 7.55
N PHE A 184 0.35 17.44 8.70
CA PHE A 184 1.22 18.62 8.73
C PHE A 184 2.63 18.25 8.26
N ALA A 185 3.22 17.19 8.81
CA ALA A 185 4.52 16.70 8.37
C ALA A 185 4.50 16.26 6.89
N THR A 186 3.43 15.60 6.42
CA THR A 186 3.23 15.29 5.00
C THR A 186 3.28 16.56 4.14
N SER A 187 2.56 17.61 4.55
CA SER A 187 2.52 18.90 3.83
C SER A 187 3.89 19.56 3.78
N GLU A 188 4.67 19.50 4.86
CA GLU A 188 6.02 20.04 4.89
C GLU A 188 6.94 19.36 3.87
N VAL A 189 6.89 18.02 3.76
CA VAL A 189 7.71 17.29 2.78
C VAL A 189 7.27 17.57 1.34
N LEU A 190 5.96 17.57 1.08
CA LEU A 190 5.40 17.86 -0.25
C LEU A 190 5.69 19.30 -0.70
N SER A 191 5.87 20.24 0.23
CA SER A 191 6.26 21.62 -0.10
C SER A 191 7.73 21.77 -0.53
N ARG A 192 8.57 20.75 -0.25
CA ARG A 192 10.04 20.79 -0.39
C ARG A 192 10.59 19.76 -1.36
N THR A 193 9.76 18.84 -1.85
CA THR A 193 10.18 17.69 -2.66
C THR A 193 9.13 17.35 -3.72
N ASP A 194 9.53 16.55 -4.71
CA ASP A 194 8.62 15.99 -5.72
C ASP A 194 8.21 14.53 -5.41
N LEU A 195 8.38 14.09 -4.16
CA LEU A 195 8.01 12.73 -3.73
C LEU A 195 6.51 12.50 -3.89
N ALA A 196 6.13 11.39 -4.50
CA ALA A 196 4.75 10.96 -4.58
C ALA A 196 4.27 10.39 -3.24
N TYR A 197 3.28 11.02 -2.59
CA TYR A 197 2.71 10.50 -1.35
C TYR A 197 1.48 9.64 -1.61
N TYR A 198 1.46 8.45 -1.03
CA TYR A 198 0.32 7.55 -1.00
C TYR A 198 -0.14 7.39 0.44
N SER A 199 -1.44 7.50 0.67
CA SER A 199 -2.02 7.21 1.97
C SER A 199 -1.83 5.73 2.31
N GLY A 200 -1.27 5.45 3.49
CA GLY A 200 -1.18 4.10 4.04
C GLY A 200 -2.31 3.77 5.02
N GLU A 201 -3.26 4.70 5.22
CA GLU A 201 -4.44 4.56 6.05
C GLU A 201 -5.68 4.94 5.24
N ASP A 202 -6.53 3.97 4.90
CA ASP A 202 -7.63 4.16 3.94
C ASP A 202 -8.53 5.36 4.28
N ALA A 203 -8.84 5.55 5.56
CA ALA A 203 -9.67 6.65 6.06
C ALA A 203 -9.02 8.03 5.88
N LEU A 204 -7.70 8.11 5.75
CA LEU A 204 -6.96 9.35 5.52
C LEU A 204 -6.75 9.66 4.04
N THR A 205 -7.22 8.82 3.11
CA THR A 205 -7.03 9.03 1.67
C THR A 205 -7.52 10.42 1.23
N LEU A 206 -8.81 10.74 1.43
CA LEU A 206 -9.36 12.05 1.03
C LEU A 206 -8.67 13.24 1.74
N PRO A 207 -8.46 13.23 3.08
CA PRO A 207 -7.65 14.25 3.75
C PRO A 207 -6.26 14.43 3.15
N MET A 208 -5.55 13.34 2.82
CA MET A 208 -4.21 13.40 2.26
C MET A 208 -4.20 13.95 0.82
N LEU A 209 -5.21 13.65 0.00
CA LEU A 209 -5.36 14.26 -1.32
C LEU A 209 -5.42 15.80 -1.23
N SER A 210 -6.05 16.34 -0.18
CA SER A 210 -6.17 17.79 0.04
C SER A 210 -4.84 18.51 0.25
N VAL A 211 -3.80 17.79 0.66
CA VAL A 211 -2.44 18.32 0.86
C VAL A 211 -1.46 17.88 -0.24
N GLY A 212 -1.95 17.25 -1.31
CA GLY A 212 -1.15 16.90 -2.49
C GLY A 212 -0.68 15.44 -2.58
N ALA A 213 -1.18 14.54 -1.72
CA ALA A 213 -0.99 13.12 -1.95
C ALA A 213 -1.64 12.69 -3.28
N VAL A 214 -1.13 11.62 -3.88
CA VAL A 214 -1.51 11.19 -5.23
C VAL A 214 -2.36 9.94 -5.27
N GLY A 215 -2.56 9.28 -4.13
CA GLY A 215 -3.26 8.00 -4.09
C GLY A 215 -3.22 7.30 -2.73
N VAL A 216 -3.44 5.99 -2.77
CA VAL A 216 -3.54 5.11 -1.59
C VAL A 216 -2.83 3.78 -1.83
N VAL A 217 -2.18 3.25 -0.79
CA VAL A 217 -1.80 1.84 -0.65
C VAL A 217 -2.66 1.24 0.46
N GLY A 218 -3.81 0.71 0.07
CA GLY A 218 -4.89 0.40 0.99
C GLY A 218 -5.00 -1.06 1.40
N THR A 219 -5.77 -1.29 2.47
CA THR A 219 -6.10 -2.64 2.98
C THR A 219 -7.56 -3.00 2.70
N SER A 220 -8.51 -2.10 2.97
CA SER A 220 -9.91 -2.29 2.59
C SER A 220 -10.12 -2.27 1.07
N THR A 221 -9.13 -1.80 0.29
CA THR A 221 -9.21 -1.73 -1.19
C THR A 221 -9.32 -3.08 -1.87
N HIS A 222 -9.16 -4.19 -1.13
CA HIS A 222 -9.63 -5.52 -1.56
C HIS A 222 -11.14 -5.56 -1.86
N PHE A 223 -11.92 -4.69 -1.22
CA PHE A 223 -13.37 -4.55 -1.38
C PHE A 223 -13.77 -3.16 -1.91
N THR A 224 -13.02 -2.12 -1.51
CA THR A 224 -13.37 -0.71 -1.75
C THR A 224 -12.62 -0.07 -2.92
N GLY A 225 -11.74 -0.80 -3.62
CA GLY A 225 -10.82 -0.25 -4.61
C GLY A 225 -11.52 0.57 -5.70
N ALA A 226 -12.58 0.03 -6.30
CA ALA A 226 -13.32 0.71 -7.37
C ALA A 226 -13.96 2.02 -6.91
N LEU A 227 -14.60 2.03 -5.73
CA LEU A 227 -15.22 3.25 -5.18
C LEU A 227 -14.17 4.24 -4.66
N THR A 228 -13.03 3.74 -4.17
CA THR A 228 -11.89 4.58 -3.78
C THR A 228 -11.27 5.27 -5.00
N LYS A 229 -11.17 4.57 -6.14
CA LYS A 229 -10.75 5.17 -7.42
C LYS A 229 -11.69 6.28 -7.85
N GLN A 230 -13.00 6.03 -7.83
CA GLN A 230 -14.02 7.06 -8.12
C GLN A 230 -13.93 8.26 -7.17
N MET A 231 -13.61 8.04 -5.89
CA MET A 231 -13.43 9.11 -4.91
C MET A 231 -12.23 9.99 -5.28
N ILE A 232 -11.10 9.38 -5.64
CA ILE A 232 -9.89 10.11 -6.07
C ILE A 232 -10.17 10.88 -7.38
N GLU A 233 -10.82 10.25 -8.35
CA GLU A 233 -11.18 10.88 -9.63
C GLU A 233 -12.14 12.07 -9.44
N ALA A 234 -13.14 11.94 -8.56
CA ALA A 234 -14.05 13.03 -8.22
C ALA A 234 -13.30 14.21 -7.58
N PHE A 235 -12.38 13.93 -6.65
CA PHE A 235 -11.54 14.96 -6.03
C PHE A 235 -10.67 15.67 -7.08
N GLU A 236 -10.00 14.92 -7.96
CA GLU A 236 -9.18 15.46 -9.05
C GLU A 236 -9.98 16.31 -10.05
N ALA A 237 -11.24 15.96 -10.29
CA ALA A 237 -12.15 16.72 -11.14
C ALA A 237 -12.72 17.98 -10.45
N GLY A 238 -12.40 18.21 -9.17
CA GLY A 238 -12.94 19.31 -8.37
C GLY A 238 -14.34 19.07 -7.82
N ASP A 239 -14.91 17.87 -8.00
CA ASP A 239 -16.18 17.46 -7.40
C ASP A 239 -15.99 16.98 -5.96
N ASN A 240 -15.65 17.94 -5.10
CA ASN A 240 -15.42 17.69 -3.68
C ASN A 240 -16.67 17.16 -2.97
N GLY A 241 -17.87 17.49 -3.46
CA GLY A 241 -19.14 16.99 -2.92
C GLY A 241 -19.27 15.48 -3.12
N ARG A 242 -19.01 15.00 -4.34
CA ARG A 242 -19.01 13.57 -4.65
C ARG A 242 -17.89 12.83 -3.95
N ALA A 243 -16.68 13.39 -3.92
CA ALA A 243 -15.54 12.79 -3.21
C ALA A 243 -15.85 12.60 -1.71
N LEU A 244 -16.40 13.62 -1.06
CA LEU A 244 -16.79 13.54 0.35
C LEU A 244 -17.93 12.55 0.59
N ALA A 245 -18.91 12.47 -0.31
CA ALA A 245 -20.00 11.49 -0.21
C ALA A 245 -19.47 10.05 -0.28
N LEU A 246 -18.57 9.75 -1.22
CA LEU A 246 -17.92 8.44 -1.34
C LEU A 246 -17.05 8.13 -0.11
N HIS A 247 -16.26 9.09 0.36
CA HIS A 247 -15.47 8.92 1.59
C HIS A 247 -16.36 8.54 2.78
N ARG A 248 -17.48 9.25 2.99
CA ARG A 248 -18.42 8.98 4.09
C ARG A 248 -19.11 7.63 3.94
N GLN A 249 -19.46 7.25 2.71
CA GLN A 249 -20.02 5.94 2.42
C GLN A 249 -19.02 4.84 2.80
N LEU A 250 -17.74 4.97 2.44
CA LEU A 250 -16.73 3.93 2.67
C LEU A 250 -16.15 3.92 4.09
N LEU A 251 -16.35 5.00 4.85
CA LEU A 251 -15.77 5.18 6.18
C LEU A 251 -16.02 4.01 7.16
N PRO A 252 -17.23 3.41 7.25
CA PRO A 252 -17.46 2.26 8.12
C PRO A 252 -16.49 1.11 7.84
N LEU A 253 -16.22 0.81 6.56
CA LEU A 253 -15.29 -0.24 6.16
C LEU A 253 -13.82 0.18 6.27
N TYR A 254 -13.50 1.45 5.95
CA TYR A 254 -12.16 2.01 6.15
C TYR A 254 -11.69 1.89 7.60
N THR A 255 -12.57 2.11 8.57
CA THR A 255 -12.24 1.94 9.99
C THR A 255 -12.45 0.52 10.48
N GLY A 256 -13.50 -0.14 9.99
CA GLY A 256 -13.95 -1.46 10.44
C GLY A 256 -12.95 -2.56 10.15
N ILE A 257 -12.28 -2.49 8.99
CA ILE A 257 -11.26 -3.46 8.60
C ILE A 257 -10.05 -3.49 9.56
N PHE A 258 -9.85 -2.43 10.36
CA PHE A 258 -8.75 -2.32 11.33
C PHE A 258 -9.19 -2.49 12.79
N ARG A 259 -10.39 -3.03 13.07
CA ARG A 259 -10.80 -3.42 14.44
C ARG A 259 -9.88 -4.48 15.05
N THR A 260 -9.25 -5.27 14.18
CA THR A 260 -8.13 -6.19 14.48
C THR A 260 -7.04 -6.00 13.42
N GLN A 261 -6.08 -6.93 13.29
CA GLN A 261 -5.12 -6.89 12.19
C GLN A 261 -5.85 -7.00 10.85
N GLY A 262 -5.72 -5.98 9.98
CA GLY A 262 -6.51 -5.91 8.75
C GLY A 262 -6.39 -7.13 7.82
N THR A 263 -5.25 -7.83 7.82
CA THR A 263 -5.10 -9.07 7.04
C THR A 263 -6.10 -10.16 7.48
N ILE A 264 -6.39 -10.26 8.78
CA ILE A 264 -7.33 -11.23 9.35
C ILE A 264 -8.73 -11.01 8.76
N LEU A 265 -9.22 -9.77 8.81
CA LEU A 265 -10.56 -9.45 8.30
C LEU A 265 -10.62 -9.47 6.78
N VAL A 266 -9.58 -9.04 6.08
CA VAL A 266 -9.53 -9.13 4.62
C VAL A 266 -9.62 -10.58 4.16
N LYS A 267 -8.82 -11.49 4.74
CA LYS A 267 -8.85 -12.90 4.36
C LYS A 267 -10.20 -13.54 4.66
N ALA A 268 -10.77 -13.27 5.84
CA ALA A 268 -12.10 -13.76 6.19
C ALA A 268 -13.18 -13.26 5.22
N GLY A 269 -13.17 -11.95 4.90
CA GLY A 269 -14.12 -11.35 3.95
C GLY A 269 -13.99 -11.92 2.54
N LEU A 270 -12.78 -12.07 2.00
CA LEU A 270 -12.54 -12.69 0.70
C LEU A 270 -13.03 -14.15 0.67
N GLY A 271 -12.83 -14.89 1.76
CA GLY A 271 -13.34 -16.25 1.92
C GLY A 271 -14.86 -16.35 1.77
N THR A 272 -15.61 -15.41 2.35
CA THR A 272 -17.08 -15.36 2.18
C THR A 272 -17.51 -15.09 0.73
N GLN A 273 -16.67 -14.41 -0.06
CA GLN A 273 -16.90 -14.16 -1.48
C GLN A 273 -16.45 -15.32 -2.38
N GLY A 274 -15.94 -16.42 -1.81
CA GLY A 274 -15.32 -17.51 -2.56
C GLY A 274 -14.04 -17.11 -3.27
N ARG A 275 -13.41 -15.98 -2.87
CA ARG A 275 -12.16 -15.50 -3.45
C ARG A 275 -10.95 -16.11 -2.74
N PRO A 276 -9.81 -16.30 -3.44
CA PRO A 276 -8.62 -16.87 -2.82
C PRO A 276 -8.06 -15.98 -1.72
N ALA A 277 -7.77 -16.58 -0.57
CA ALA A 277 -7.19 -15.90 0.59
C ALA A 277 -6.54 -16.91 1.55
N GLY A 278 -7.27 -17.97 1.91
CA GLY A 278 -6.81 -18.96 2.88
C GLY A 278 -6.79 -18.47 4.32
N PRO A 279 -6.28 -19.28 5.26
CA PRO A 279 -6.08 -18.85 6.64
C PRO A 279 -4.96 -17.81 6.75
N VAL A 280 -4.84 -17.14 7.90
CA VAL A 280 -3.59 -16.45 8.26
C VAL A 280 -2.56 -17.43 8.81
N ARG A 281 -1.27 -17.10 8.73
CA ARG A 281 -0.22 -17.88 9.39
C ARG A 281 0.02 -17.38 10.83
N PRO A 282 0.33 -18.29 11.79
CA PRO A 282 0.75 -17.91 13.13
C PRO A 282 1.94 -16.93 13.11
N PRO A 283 2.02 -15.95 14.04
CA PRO A 283 1.25 -15.83 15.27
C PRO A 283 -0.13 -15.16 15.13
N LEU A 284 -0.56 -14.83 13.91
CA LEU A 284 -1.94 -14.39 13.69
C LEU A 284 -2.91 -15.56 13.85
N VAL A 285 -4.16 -15.23 14.12
CA VAL A 285 -5.28 -16.18 14.22
C VAL A 285 -6.40 -15.72 13.29
N ASP A 286 -7.16 -16.67 12.78
CA ASP A 286 -8.29 -16.36 11.90
C ASP A 286 -9.35 -15.52 12.63
N ALA A 287 -10.18 -14.82 11.84
CA ALA A 287 -11.25 -13.99 12.37
C ALA A 287 -12.22 -14.84 13.19
N THR A 288 -12.63 -14.31 14.34
CA THR A 288 -13.75 -14.86 15.09
C THR A 288 -15.07 -14.67 14.35
N GLY A 289 -16.09 -15.45 14.73
CA GLY A 289 -17.44 -15.29 14.16
C GLY A 289 -18.02 -13.89 14.37
N ASP A 290 -17.78 -13.29 15.55
CA ASP A 290 -18.23 -11.94 15.88
C ASP A 290 -17.51 -10.87 15.04
N GLU A 291 -16.21 -11.02 14.83
CA GLU A 291 -15.43 -10.14 13.96
C GLU A 291 -15.92 -10.22 12.50
N LEU A 292 -16.20 -11.42 11.98
CA LEU A 292 -16.75 -11.58 10.64
C LEU A 292 -18.17 -11.00 10.52
N ALA A 293 -19.03 -11.21 11.52
CA ALA A 293 -20.36 -10.63 11.55
C ALA A 293 -20.31 -9.09 11.56
N GLN A 294 -19.39 -8.50 12.32
CA GLN A 294 -19.19 -7.05 12.33
C GLN A 294 -18.63 -6.54 11.00
N LEU A 295 -17.69 -7.27 10.38
CA LEU A 295 -17.18 -6.92 9.04
C LEU A 295 -18.32 -6.90 8.01
N ARG A 296 -19.22 -7.89 8.03
CA ARG A 296 -20.40 -7.92 7.15
C ARG A 296 -21.29 -6.69 7.34
N ALA A 297 -21.52 -6.28 8.59
CA ALA A 297 -22.29 -5.08 8.89
C ALA A 297 -21.59 -3.81 8.36
N ASP A 298 -20.28 -3.68 8.55
CA ASP A 298 -19.48 -2.55 8.06
C ASP A 298 -19.49 -2.49 6.51
N CYS A 299 -19.36 -3.64 5.85
CA CYS A 299 -19.49 -3.82 4.40
C CYS A 299 -20.88 -3.43 3.87
N ALA A 300 -21.95 -3.88 4.53
CA ALA A 300 -23.31 -3.52 4.17
C ALA A 300 -23.58 -2.01 4.34
N ALA A 301 -23.08 -1.41 5.43
CA ALA A 301 -23.17 0.03 5.67
C ALA A 301 -22.42 0.85 4.59
N ALA A 302 -21.35 0.30 4.03
CA ALA A 302 -20.61 0.88 2.92
C ALA A 302 -21.26 0.63 1.53
N GLY A 303 -22.38 -0.09 1.46
CA GLY A 303 -23.02 -0.47 0.20
C GLY A 303 -22.27 -1.56 -0.58
N LEU A 304 -21.44 -2.35 0.11
CA LEU A 304 -20.62 -3.43 -0.44
C LEU A 304 -20.87 -4.73 0.35
N PRO A 305 -22.10 -5.27 0.39
CA PRO A 305 -22.44 -6.40 1.24
C PRO A 305 -21.61 -7.65 0.89
N LEU A 306 -21.17 -8.37 1.92
CA LEU A 306 -20.54 -9.69 1.78
C LEU A 306 -21.59 -10.80 1.87
N PRO A 307 -21.38 -11.95 1.19
CA PRO A 307 -22.27 -13.10 1.32
C PRO A 307 -22.37 -13.65 2.75
N GLU A 308 -23.52 -14.26 3.07
CA GLU A 308 -23.77 -14.97 4.34
C GLU A 308 -22.97 -16.26 4.48
#